data_AF-Q1Z4Z2-F1
#
_entry.id   AF-Q1Z4Z2-F1
#
_cell.length_a   1.000
_cell.length_b   1.000
_cell.length_c   1.000
_cell.angle_alpha   90.00
_cell.angle_beta   90.00
_cell.angle_gamma   90.00
#
_symmetry.space_group_name_H-M   'P 1'
#
loop_
_entity.id
_entity.type
_entity.pdbx_description
1 polymer ?
#
loop_
_entity_poly.entity_id
_entity_poly.type
_entity_poly.pdbx_seq_one_letter_code
_entity_poly.pdbx_strand_id
1 'polypeptide(L)'
;MKTILRFEKIKTFEALNLSNAHINRYMETPNADTKIRNKKIFGSGNVVKDVKERLNKNGIKPRKNAVLCMEALLTLSPEYFTSKEATKNFTIAAAKWLSDEYGENVLSVDLHLDESTPHIHAIILPITEDGRLSARDLFNKLTLKKFQKSYCDLMSEKTGIDFDYKEGSKAKHQNVKEYYTKINKELPALKENDDLKAKVENLENELDEKEDENYQLNGKIKKLEKDISIQNEEISQLKSFIEKLTKKFNKLKNAYQKLLKNKTNKSILDEIELPELTIYNHPDNPEIKKKLKNKNRPSM
;
A
#
# COMPACT_ATOMS: atom_id res chain seq x y z
N MET A 1 -40.29 17.62 -5.07
CA MET A 1 -39.11 16.72 -4.84
C MET A 1 -38.44 17.09 -3.54
N LYS A 2 -37.41 16.37 -3.08
CA LYS A 2 -36.63 16.74 -1.88
C LYS A 2 -35.15 16.92 -2.19
N THR A 3 -34.54 17.89 -1.53
CA THR A 3 -33.09 18.00 -1.45
C THR A 3 -32.56 17.17 -0.28
N ILE A 4 -31.34 16.64 -0.42
CA ILE A 4 -30.67 15.87 0.62
C ILE A 4 -29.30 16.48 0.83
N LEU A 5 -29.10 17.05 2.02
CA LEU A 5 -27.82 17.57 2.49
C LEU A 5 -27.55 16.96 3.86
N ARG A 6 -26.44 16.23 4.01
CA ARG A 6 -26.04 15.61 5.28
C ARG A 6 -24.58 15.96 5.56
N PHE A 7 -24.26 16.11 6.84
CA PHE A 7 -22.89 16.28 7.30
C PHE A 7 -22.51 15.20 8.30
N GLU A 8 -21.32 14.63 8.14
CA GLU A 8 -20.72 13.67 9.06
C GLU A 8 -19.38 14.19 9.60
N LYS A 9 -19.12 13.93 10.89
CA LYS A 9 -17.92 14.43 11.58
C LYS A 9 -16.79 13.43 11.45
N ILE A 10 -15.69 13.84 10.86
CA ILE A 10 -14.45 13.06 10.81
C ILE A 10 -13.51 13.59 11.89
N LYS A 11 -13.15 12.74 12.86
CA LYS A 11 -12.36 13.14 14.05
C LYS A 11 -10.92 12.63 14.05
N THR A 12 -10.60 11.69 13.17
CA THR A 12 -9.28 11.05 13.13
C THR A 12 -8.79 10.94 11.69
N PHE A 13 -7.47 10.86 11.50
CA PHE A 13 -6.89 10.72 10.17
C PHE A 13 -7.17 9.34 9.58
N GLU A 14 -7.37 8.32 10.41
CA GLU A 14 -7.76 6.98 10.02
C GLU A 14 -9.17 7.01 9.41
N ALA A 15 -10.12 7.67 10.08
CA ALA A 15 -11.48 7.85 9.55
C ALA A 15 -11.47 8.70 8.27
N LEU A 16 -10.64 9.74 8.20
CA LEU A 16 -10.47 10.53 6.98
C LEU A 16 -9.90 9.69 5.83
N ASN A 17 -8.93 8.82 6.12
CA ASN A 17 -8.32 7.96 5.12
C ASN A 17 -9.31 6.91 4.60
N LEU A 18 -10.13 6.33 5.48
CA LEU A 18 -11.21 5.42 5.09
C LEU A 18 -12.24 6.13 4.20
N SER A 19 -12.68 7.33 4.59
CA SER A 19 -13.56 8.17 3.77
C SER A 19 -12.92 8.48 2.40
N ASN A 20 -11.65 8.92 2.38
CA ASN A 20 -10.92 9.17 1.13
C ASN A 20 -10.81 7.92 0.25
N ALA A 21 -10.56 6.75 0.85
CA ALA A 21 -10.45 5.50 0.13
C ALA A 21 -11.80 5.04 -0.43
N HIS A 22 -12.91 5.28 0.27
CA HIS A 22 -14.25 5.03 -0.25
C HIS A 22 -14.62 6.00 -1.38
N ILE A 23 -14.38 7.30 -1.19
CA ILE A 23 -14.68 8.36 -2.16
C ILE A 23 -13.91 8.15 -3.47
N ASN A 24 -12.64 7.76 -3.39
CA ASN A 24 -11.80 7.54 -4.57
C ASN A 24 -11.79 6.07 -5.04
N ARG A 25 -12.64 5.19 -4.47
CA ARG A 25 -12.75 3.76 -4.81
C ARG A 25 -11.43 2.98 -4.71
N TYR A 26 -10.61 3.30 -3.70
CA TYR A 26 -9.44 2.50 -3.33
C TYR A 26 -9.79 1.26 -2.50
N MET A 27 -11.05 1.12 -2.10
CA MET A 27 -11.61 -0.05 -1.42
C MET A 27 -12.81 -0.55 -2.20
N GLU A 28 -13.02 -1.87 -2.18
CA GLU A 28 -14.19 -2.47 -2.79
C GLU A 28 -15.46 -1.96 -2.13
N THR A 29 -16.43 -1.55 -2.95
CA THR A 29 -17.71 -1.02 -2.50
C THR A 29 -18.80 -1.87 -3.14
N PRO A 30 -19.49 -2.75 -2.39
CA PRO A 30 -20.39 -3.77 -2.96
C PRO A 30 -21.52 -3.21 -3.82
N ASN A 31 -22.00 -2.00 -3.52
CA ASN A 31 -23.11 -1.36 -4.22
C ASN A 31 -22.68 -0.48 -5.41
N ALA A 32 -21.38 -0.42 -5.72
CA ALA A 32 -20.84 0.42 -6.78
C ALA A 32 -20.63 -0.38 -8.08
N ASP A 33 -21.11 0.14 -9.21
CA ASP A 33 -20.82 -0.40 -10.54
C ASP A 33 -19.41 0.02 -10.99
N THR A 34 -18.49 -0.93 -10.98
CA THR A 34 -17.08 -0.74 -11.37
C THR A 34 -16.88 -0.29 -12.82
N LYS A 35 -17.90 -0.38 -13.68
CA LYS A 35 -17.85 0.10 -15.06
C LYS A 35 -18.11 1.60 -15.17
N ILE A 36 -18.78 2.20 -14.18
CA ILE A 36 -19.11 3.62 -14.16
C ILE A 36 -17.98 4.38 -13.48
N ARG A 37 -17.54 5.48 -14.10
CA ARG A 37 -16.47 6.33 -13.55
C ARG A 37 -17.04 7.55 -12.85
N ASN A 38 -16.67 7.69 -11.59
CA ASN A 38 -16.89 8.89 -10.78
C ASN A 38 -16.04 10.06 -11.28
N LYS A 39 -16.45 11.28 -10.93
CA LYS A 39 -15.77 12.51 -11.36
C LYS A 39 -15.32 13.32 -10.16
N LYS A 40 -14.02 13.57 -10.07
CA LYS A 40 -13.47 14.58 -9.15
C LYS A 40 -13.72 15.97 -9.74
N ILE A 41 -14.44 16.80 -9.01
CA ILE A 41 -14.80 18.17 -9.41
C ILE A 41 -13.76 19.16 -8.90
N PHE A 42 -13.29 18.97 -7.66
CA PHE A 42 -12.32 19.83 -7.01
C PHE A 42 -11.48 19.04 -6.01
N GLY A 43 -10.25 19.49 -5.73
CA GLY A 43 -9.35 18.90 -4.75
C GLY A 43 -8.34 17.91 -5.32
N SER A 44 -7.50 17.37 -4.45
CA SER A 44 -6.52 16.33 -4.82
C SER A 44 -7.10 14.91 -4.65
N GLY A 45 -6.34 13.89 -5.05
CA GLY A 45 -6.66 12.49 -4.74
C GLY A 45 -6.28 12.05 -3.32
N ASN A 46 -5.60 12.91 -2.56
CA ASN A 46 -5.12 12.60 -1.22
C ASN A 46 -5.51 13.71 -0.23
N VAL A 47 -6.79 13.71 0.15
CA VAL A 47 -7.33 14.73 1.06
C VAL A 47 -6.65 14.70 2.44
N VAL A 48 -6.12 13.55 2.86
CA VAL A 48 -5.37 13.41 4.13
C VAL A 48 -4.12 14.29 4.10
N LYS A 49 -3.40 14.29 2.98
CA LYS A 49 -2.24 15.17 2.78
C LYS A 49 -2.67 16.64 2.79
N ASP A 50 -3.72 16.97 2.05
CA ASP A 50 -4.22 18.36 1.94
C ASP A 50 -4.65 18.92 3.30
N VAL A 51 -5.35 18.13 4.11
CA VAL A 51 -5.73 18.52 5.49
C VAL A 51 -4.50 18.78 6.34
N LYS A 52 -3.49 17.90 6.31
CA LYS A 52 -2.26 18.08 7.09
C LYS A 52 -1.52 19.35 6.67
N GLU A 53 -1.39 19.59 5.37
CA GLU A 53 -0.73 20.78 4.83
C GLU A 53 -1.47 22.06 5.22
N ARG A 54 -2.81 22.07 5.10
CA ARG A 54 -3.64 23.23 5.46
C ARG A 54 -3.58 23.51 6.96
N LEU A 55 -3.60 22.49 7.83
CA LEU A 55 -3.46 22.66 9.28
C LEU A 55 -2.08 23.24 9.63
N ASN A 56 -1.00 22.69 9.05
CA ASN A 56 0.37 23.16 9.29
C ASN A 56 0.55 24.61 8.81
N LYS A 57 0.06 24.94 7.61
CA LYS A 57 0.14 26.29 7.03
C LYS A 57 -0.55 27.34 7.91
N ASN A 58 -1.64 26.97 8.57
CA ASN A 58 -2.38 27.87 9.47
C ASN A 58 -1.88 27.77 10.94
N GLY A 59 -0.83 27.01 11.23
CA GLY A 59 -0.32 26.83 12.60
C GLY A 59 -1.31 26.14 13.55
N ILE A 60 -2.29 25.43 13.02
CA ILE A 60 -3.36 24.80 13.79
C ILE A 60 -2.90 23.43 14.29
N LYS A 61 -2.89 23.25 15.62
CA LYS A 61 -2.72 21.94 16.26
C LYS A 61 -4.07 21.45 16.80
N PRO A 62 -4.72 20.46 16.14
CA PRO A 62 -6.01 19.96 16.59
C PRO A 62 -5.94 19.39 18.02
N ARG A 63 -6.90 19.77 18.86
CA ARG A 63 -7.07 19.18 20.20
C ARG A 63 -7.47 17.70 20.10
N LYS A 64 -7.25 16.94 21.18
CA LYS A 64 -7.79 15.57 21.31
C LYS A 64 -9.31 15.59 21.07
N ASN A 65 -9.79 14.70 20.20
CA ASN A 65 -11.18 14.60 19.76
C ASN A 65 -11.72 15.82 19.00
N ALA A 66 -10.86 16.69 18.47
CA ALA A 66 -11.29 17.71 17.51
C ALA A 66 -11.96 17.03 16.30
N VAL A 67 -12.95 17.70 15.73
CA VAL A 67 -13.44 17.35 14.40
C VAL A 67 -12.43 17.91 13.41
N LEU A 68 -11.72 17.02 12.73
CA LEU A 68 -10.74 17.38 11.72
C LEU A 68 -11.44 17.90 10.47
N CYS A 69 -12.46 17.20 9.99
CA CYS A 69 -13.21 17.57 8.79
C CYS A 69 -14.70 17.28 8.95
N MET A 70 -15.49 17.95 8.14
CA MET A 70 -16.89 17.61 7.89
C MET A 70 -16.99 17.01 6.51
N GLU A 71 -17.53 15.80 6.41
CA GLU A 71 -17.91 15.21 5.13
C GLU A 71 -19.36 15.59 4.84
N ALA A 72 -19.58 16.25 3.71
CA ALA A 72 -20.91 16.61 3.22
C ALA A 72 -21.35 15.63 2.14
N LEU A 73 -22.55 15.07 2.30
CA LEU A 73 -23.25 14.32 1.26
C LEU A 73 -24.36 15.22 0.70
N LEU A 74 -24.31 15.45 -0.60
CA LEU A 74 -25.26 16.28 -1.34
C LEU A 74 -25.91 15.43 -2.42
N THR A 75 -27.24 15.38 -2.47
CA THR A 75 -27.98 14.76 -3.56
C THR A 75 -29.41 15.32 -3.62
N LEU A 76 -30.19 14.83 -4.58
CA LEU A 76 -31.59 15.14 -4.81
C LEU A 76 -32.39 13.83 -4.85
N SER A 77 -33.71 13.91 -4.89
CA SER A 77 -34.54 12.71 -5.07
C SER A 77 -34.20 12.01 -6.40
N PRO A 78 -34.18 10.66 -6.45
CA PRO A 78 -33.74 9.91 -7.63
C PRO A 78 -34.48 10.29 -8.92
N GLU A 79 -35.75 10.68 -8.81
CA GLU A 79 -36.61 11.08 -9.91
C GLU A 79 -36.11 12.35 -10.63
N TYR A 80 -35.17 13.09 -10.04
CA TYR A 80 -34.54 14.25 -10.69
C TYR A 80 -33.51 13.84 -11.75
N PHE A 81 -32.82 12.71 -11.54
CA PHE A 81 -31.67 12.29 -12.34
C PHE A 81 -32.09 11.51 -13.60
N THR A 82 -33.00 12.08 -14.40
CA THR A 82 -33.53 11.44 -15.61
C THR A 82 -32.64 11.60 -16.84
N SER A 83 -31.67 12.52 -16.81
CA SER A 83 -30.79 12.81 -17.93
C SER A 83 -29.40 13.26 -17.50
N LYS A 84 -28.43 13.16 -18.42
CA LYS A 84 -27.06 13.66 -18.19
C LYS A 84 -27.04 15.17 -17.92
N GLU A 85 -27.94 15.94 -18.54
CA GLU A 85 -28.02 17.38 -18.32
C GLU A 85 -28.54 17.73 -16.93
N ALA A 86 -29.54 16.97 -16.43
CA ALA A 86 -29.99 17.11 -15.04
C ALA A 86 -28.84 16.86 -14.05
N THR A 87 -28.09 15.77 -14.23
CA THR A 87 -26.91 15.47 -13.39
C THR A 87 -25.86 16.58 -13.45
N LYS A 88 -25.61 17.14 -14.65
CA LYS A 88 -24.67 18.26 -14.84
C LYS A 88 -25.15 19.53 -14.11
N ASN A 89 -26.42 19.88 -14.24
CA ASN A 89 -27.02 21.05 -13.59
C ASN A 89 -26.97 20.91 -12.06
N PHE A 90 -27.33 19.74 -11.54
CA PHE A 90 -27.13 19.40 -10.13
C PHE A 90 -25.68 19.58 -9.70
N THR A 91 -24.72 19.04 -10.46
CA THR A 91 -23.29 19.10 -10.10
C THR A 91 -22.80 20.55 -10.01
N ILE A 92 -23.16 21.38 -10.98
CA ILE A 92 -22.79 22.80 -11.01
C ILE A 92 -23.43 23.55 -9.84
N ALA A 93 -24.72 23.34 -9.59
CA ALA A 93 -25.44 24.00 -8.50
C ALA A 93 -24.89 23.59 -7.12
N ALA A 94 -24.60 22.30 -6.91
CA ALA A 94 -24.05 21.78 -5.66
C ALA A 94 -22.63 22.30 -5.41
N ALA A 95 -21.77 22.29 -6.44
CA ALA A 95 -20.42 22.85 -6.35
C ALA A 95 -20.46 24.36 -6.04
N LYS A 96 -21.38 25.10 -6.68
CA LYS A 96 -21.60 26.52 -6.37
C LYS A 96 -22.03 26.72 -4.91
N TRP A 97 -22.99 25.95 -4.42
CA TRP A 97 -23.43 26.04 -3.02
C TRP A 97 -22.27 25.83 -2.03
N LEU A 98 -21.45 24.80 -2.27
CA LEU A 98 -20.28 24.51 -1.45
C LEU A 98 -19.26 25.66 -1.48
N SER A 99 -19.02 26.23 -2.66
CA SER A 99 -18.11 27.36 -2.82
C SER A 99 -18.64 28.62 -2.14
N ASP A 100 -19.94 28.90 -2.23
CA ASP A 100 -20.54 30.10 -1.64
C ASP A 100 -20.57 30.01 -0.11
N GLU A 101 -20.87 28.84 0.46
CA GLU A 101 -21.00 28.67 1.92
C GLU A 101 -19.67 28.41 2.64
N TYR A 102 -18.74 27.69 2.01
CA TYR A 102 -17.49 27.28 2.68
C TYR A 102 -16.23 27.83 2.01
N GLY A 103 -16.30 28.27 0.76
CA GLY A 103 -15.17 28.88 0.04
C GLY A 103 -13.89 28.05 0.16
N GLU A 104 -12.85 28.68 0.71
CA GLU A 104 -11.53 28.08 0.91
C GLU A 104 -11.49 26.87 1.87
N ASN A 105 -12.54 26.68 2.67
CA ASN A 105 -12.64 25.53 3.57
C ASN A 105 -13.01 24.24 2.83
N VAL A 106 -13.49 24.31 1.59
CA VAL A 106 -13.70 23.13 0.75
C VAL A 106 -12.34 22.58 0.29
N LEU A 107 -12.07 21.31 0.55
CA LEU A 107 -10.81 20.66 0.17
C LEU A 107 -10.97 19.67 -0.99
N SER A 108 -12.08 18.92 -1.02
CA SER A 108 -12.37 17.95 -2.09
C SER A 108 -13.85 17.98 -2.39
N VAL A 109 -14.20 17.79 -3.67
CA VAL A 109 -15.57 17.61 -4.15
C VAL A 109 -15.56 16.52 -5.21
N ASP A 110 -16.30 15.45 -4.97
CA ASP A 110 -16.30 14.24 -5.78
C ASP A 110 -17.76 13.85 -6.10
N LEU A 111 -18.07 13.71 -7.39
CA LEU A 111 -19.36 13.27 -7.90
C LEU A 111 -19.32 11.75 -8.12
N HIS A 112 -20.17 11.04 -7.40
CA HIS A 112 -20.41 9.61 -7.56
C HIS A 112 -21.60 9.36 -8.49
N LEU A 113 -21.39 8.47 -9.46
CA LEU A 113 -22.36 8.09 -10.49
C LEU A 113 -22.55 6.57 -10.57
N ASP A 114 -21.72 5.83 -9.84
CA ASP A 114 -21.63 4.37 -9.85
C ASP A 114 -22.56 3.69 -8.83
N GLU A 115 -23.29 4.46 -8.04
CA GLU A 115 -24.29 3.94 -7.08
C GLU A 115 -25.73 4.21 -7.56
N SER A 116 -26.73 3.86 -6.73
CA SER A 116 -28.15 3.94 -7.11
C SER A 116 -28.65 5.35 -7.46
N THR A 117 -28.05 6.40 -6.90
CA THR A 117 -28.46 7.78 -7.17
C THR A 117 -27.23 8.67 -7.21
N PRO A 118 -27.06 9.51 -8.25
CA PRO A 118 -25.96 10.46 -8.31
C PRO A 118 -25.87 11.34 -7.06
N HIS A 119 -24.69 11.43 -6.46
CA HIS A 119 -24.49 12.22 -5.25
C HIS A 119 -23.06 12.76 -5.19
N ILE A 120 -22.87 13.81 -4.39
CA ILE A 120 -21.58 14.46 -4.18
C ILE A 120 -21.13 14.21 -2.75
N HIS A 121 -19.87 13.78 -2.62
CA HIS A 121 -19.12 13.87 -1.38
C HIS A 121 -18.24 15.12 -1.42
N ALA A 122 -18.26 15.91 -0.37
CA ALA A 122 -17.34 17.03 -0.19
C ALA A 122 -16.66 16.99 1.17
N ILE A 123 -15.36 17.23 1.21
CA ILE A 123 -14.59 17.32 2.45
C ILE A 123 -14.34 18.79 2.77
N ILE A 124 -14.82 19.21 3.94
CA ILE A 124 -14.76 20.59 4.42
C ILE A 124 -13.89 20.64 5.69
N LEU A 125 -12.91 21.53 5.69
CA LEU A 125 -12.07 21.83 6.85
C LEU A 125 -12.70 22.98 7.65
N PRO A 126 -13.20 22.76 8.88
CA PRO A 126 -14.00 23.75 9.59
C PRO A 126 -13.13 24.80 10.29
N ILE A 127 -12.42 25.63 9.52
CA ILE A 127 -11.67 26.78 10.03
C ILE A 127 -12.61 28.00 10.08
N THR A 128 -12.78 28.56 11.26
CA THR A 128 -13.55 29.79 11.49
C THR A 128 -12.79 31.01 11.00
N GLU A 129 -13.47 32.14 10.81
CA GLU A 129 -12.86 33.40 10.34
C GLU A 129 -11.71 33.89 11.22
N ASP A 130 -11.75 33.58 12.53
CA ASP A 130 -10.68 33.86 13.50
C ASP A 130 -9.53 32.83 13.47
N GLY A 131 -9.52 31.91 12.50
CA GLY A 131 -8.44 30.95 12.26
C GLY A 131 -8.48 29.68 13.12
N ARG A 132 -9.53 29.46 13.94
CA ARG A 132 -9.63 28.25 14.78
C ARG A 132 -10.27 27.09 14.03
N LEU A 133 -9.84 25.87 14.33
CA LEU A 133 -10.52 24.66 13.89
C LEU A 133 -11.73 24.37 14.79
N SER A 134 -12.94 24.73 14.35
CA SER A 134 -14.16 24.61 15.15
C SER A 134 -15.39 24.22 14.31
N ALA A 135 -15.60 22.91 14.17
CA ALA A 135 -16.86 22.38 13.61
C ALA A 135 -18.07 22.76 14.46
N ARG A 136 -17.90 23.00 15.76
CA ARG A 136 -19.00 23.41 16.65
C ARG A 136 -19.57 24.77 16.23
N ASP A 137 -18.69 25.70 15.89
CA ASP A 137 -19.10 27.08 15.60
C ASP A 137 -19.73 27.15 14.20
N LEU A 138 -19.16 26.45 13.22
CA LEU A 138 -19.66 26.43 11.85
C LEU A 138 -20.87 25.51 11.61
N PHE A 139 -20.95 24.37 12.32
CA PHE A 139 -21.99 23.35 12.14
C PHE A 139 -22.82 23.16 13.43
N ASN A 140 -23.52 24.23 13.82
CA ASN A 140 -24.43 24.25 14.95
C ASN A 140 -25.89 24.09 14.51
N LYS A 141 -26.82 23.98 15.46
CA LYS A 141 -28.24 23.75 15.18
C LYS A 141 -28.86 24.83 14.28
N LEU A 142 -28.45 26.09 14.44
CA LEU A 142 -28.96 27.20 13.64
C LEU A 142 -28.38 27.17 12.23
N THR A 143 -27.06 26.97 12.09
CA THR A 143 -26.42 26.92 10.77
C THR A 143 -26.86 25.70 9.98
N LEU A 144 -26.98 24.53 10.58
CA LEU A 144 -27.50 23.33 9.92
C LEU A 144 -28.92 23.54 9.37
N LYS A 145 -29.80 24.22 10.12
CA LYS A 145 -31.13 24.59 9.62
C LYS A 145 -31.04 25.55 8.43
N LYS A 146 -30.18 26.58 8.53
CA LYS A 146 -29.94 27.53 7.44
C LYS A 146 -29.45 26.80 6.18
N PHE A 147 -28.51 25.87 6.32
CA PHE A 147 -27.93 25.11 5.21
C PHE A 147 -28.96 24.28 4.47
N GLN A 148 -29.87 23.59 5.17
CA GLN A 148 -30.96 22.85 4.54
C GLN A 148 -31.82 23.76 3.68
N LYS A 149 -32.20 24.93 4.22
CA LYS A 149 -33.02 25.90 3.49
C LYS A 149 -32.27 26.50 2.30
N SER A 150 -31.06 27.03 2.51
CA SER A 150 -30.26 27.66 1.45
C SER A 150 -29.95 26.70 0.30
N TYR A 151 -29.68 25.43 0.62
CA TYR A 151 -29.43 24.43 -0.40
C TYR A 151 -30.70 24.11 -1.20
N CYS A 152 -31.85 24.02 -0.53
CA CYS A 152 -33.14 23.84 -1.18
C CYS A 152 -33.50 25.02 -2.09
N ASP A 153 -33.33 26.24 -1.61
CA ASP A 153 -33.62 27.47 -2.35
C ASP A 153 -32.74 27.57 -3.61
N LEU A 154 -31.42 27.35 -3.47
CA LEU A 154 -30.49 27.38 -4.62
C LEU A 154 -30.80 26.28 -5.64
N MET A 155 -31.09 25.06 -5.18
CA MET A 155 -31.44 23.96 -6.09
C MET A 155 -32.73 24.26 -6.84
N SER A 156 -33.73 24.84 -6.18
CA SER A 156 -34.97 25.22 -6.83
C SER A 156 -34.74 26.30 -7.88
N GLU A 157 -33.95 27.33 -7.55
CA GLU A 157 -33.58 28.40 -8.48
C GLU A 157 -32.82 27.87 -9.71
N LYS A 158 -31.82 27.02 -9.53
CA LYS A 158 -30.95 26.55 -10.62
C LYS A 158 -31.58 25.48 -11.50
N THR A 159 -32.54 24.73 -10.99
CA THR A 159 -33.17 23.64 -11.73
C THR A 159 -34.54 24.00 -12.28
N GLY A 160 -35.18 25.07 -11.77
CA GLY A 160 -36.55 25.43 -12.10
C GLY A 160 -37.60 24.47 -11.53
N ILE A 161 -37.20 23.58 -10.60
CA ILE A 161 -38.08 22.61 -9.95
C ILE A 161 -38.30 23.03 -8.51
N ASP A 162 -39.54 22.93 -8.06
CA ASP A 162 -39.87 23.18 -6.65
C ASP A 162 -39.45 21.99 -5.77
N PHE A 163 -38.49 22.25 -4.88
CA PHE A 163 -38.07 21.31 -3.85
C PHE A 163 -38.73 21.67 -2.51
N ASP A 164 -39.31 20.66 -1.87
CA ASP A 164 -40.00 20.81 -0.60
C ASP A 164 -39.01 20.93 0.57
N TYR A 165 -39.02 22.07 1.24
CA TYR A 165 -38.31 22.29 2.50
C TYR A 165 -39.28 22.22 3.68
N LYS A 166 -39.15 21.16 4.48
CA LYS A 166 -39.93 20.99 5.70
C LYS A 166 -39.10 21.24 6.96
N GLU A 167 -39.32 22.40 7.56
CA GLU A 167 -38.76 22.68 8.88
C GLU A 167 -39.36 21.77 9.97
N GLY A 168 -38.53 21.33 10.92
CA GLY A 168 -38.99 20.54 12.07
C GLY A 168 -39.30 19.07 11.76
N SER A 169 -38.75 18.54 10.66
CA SER A 169 -38.85 17.10 10.35
C SER A 169 -38.39 16.23 11.53
N LYS A 170 -39.22 15.24 11.89
CA LYS A 170 -38.93 14.24 12.94
C LYS A 170 -38.26 12.98 12.39
N ALA A 171 -37.89 12.98 11.11
CA ALA A 171 -37.23 11.84 10.47
C ALA A 171 -35.90 11.55 11.17
N LYS A 172 -35.67 10.27 11.52
CA LYS A 172 -34.39 9.81 12.06
C LYS A 172 -33.52 9.35 10.90
N HIS A 173 -32.26 9.79 10.86
CA HIS A 173 -31.29 9.23 9.95
C HIS A 173 -31.16 7.73 10.21
N GLN A 174 -31.16 6.95 9.14
CA GLN A 174 -30.93 5.52 9.17
C GLN A 174 -29.62 5.27 8.42
N ASN A 175 -28.78 4.39 8.95
CA ASN A 175 -27.61 3.97 8.21
C ASN A 175 -28.07 3.23 6.94
N VAL A 176 -27.32 3.34 5.85
CA VAL A 176 -27.64 2.66 4.58
C VAL A 176 -27.78 1.14 4.78
N LYS A 177 -26.90 0.53 5.59
CA LYS A 177 -26.99 -0.89 5.96
C LYS A 177 -28.32 -1.19 6.66
N GLU A 178 -28.68 -0.40 7.68
CA GLU A 178 -29.95 -0.55 8.41
C GLU A 178 -31.18 -0.35 7.54
N TYR A 179 -31.12 0.55 6.55
CA TYR A 179 -32.20 0.79 5.60
C TYR A 179 -32.43 -0.43 4.70
N TYR A 180 -31.36 -0.99 4.11
CA TYR A 180 -31.47 -2.23 3.34
C TYR A 180 -31.87 -3.42 4.21
N THR A 181 -31.37 -3.52 5.45
CA THR A 181 -31.84 -4.54 6.40
C THR A 181 -33.33 -4.42 6.68
N LYS A 182 -33.86 -3.19 6.82
CA LYS A 182 -35.30 -2.97 7.03
C LYS A 182 -36.13 -3.28 5.79
N ILE A 183 -35.72 -2.83 4.61
CA ILE A 183 -36.41 -3.17 3.36
C ILE A 183 -36.41 -4.69 3.11
N ASN A 184 -35.28 -5.34 3.31
CA ASN A 184 -35.16 -6.79 3.18
C ASN A 184 -35.99 -7.53 4.24
N LYS A 185 -36.23 -6.91 5.40
CA LYS A 185 -37.10 -7.43 6.46
C LYS A 185 -38.60 -7.14 6.21
N GLU A 186 -38.92 -6.04 5.53
CA GLU A 186 -40.29 -5.57 5.25
C GLU A 186 -40.85 -6.06 3.90
N LEU A 187 -40.08 -6.77 3.08
CA LEU A 187 -40.55 -7.49 1.88
C LEU A 187 -40.95 -8.94 2.24
N PRO A 188 -42.23 -9.26 2.51
CA PRO A 188 -42.65 -10.57 2.97
C PRO A 188 -43.31 -11.33 1.82
N ALA A 189 -42.59 -11.53 0.71
CA ALA A 189 -43.12 -12.28 -0.43
C ALA A 189 -42.13 -13.23 -1.11
N LEU A 190 -40.92 -13.40 -0.59
CA LEU A 190 -40.02 -14.44 -1.08
C LEU A 190 -39.36 -15.19 0.07
N LYS A 191 -39.85 -16.44 0.22
CA LYS A 191 -39.20 -17.64 0.72
C LYS A 191 -39.53 -18.06 2.16
N GLU A 192 -40.58 -18.87 2.25
CA GLU A 192 -40.64 -20.03 3.14
C GLU A 192 -39.36 -20.88 2.95
N ASN A 193 -38.51 -20.90 3.96
CA ASN A 193 -37.67 -22.02 4.38
C ASN A 193 -36.84 -21.51 5.57
N ASP A 194 -37.35 -21.68 6.78
CA ASP A 194 -36.65 -21.27 8.00
C ASP A 194 -35.28 -21.97 8.13
N ASP A 195 -35.12 -23.16 7.53
CA ASP A 195 -33.85 -23.87 7.41
C ASP A 195 -32.82 -23.12 6.54
N LEU A 196 -33.27 -22.44 5.47
CA LEU A 196 -32.38 -21.63 4.63
C LEU A 196 -31.95 -20.35 5.34
N LYS A 197 -32.83 -19.74 6.16
CA LYS A 197 -32.45 -18.58 7.00
C LYS A 197 -31.41 -18.94 8.03
N ALA A 198 -31.61 -20.04 8.76
CA ALA A 198 -30.63 -20.53 9.74
C ALA A 198 -29.29 -20.86 9.06
N LYS A 199 -29.33 -21.37 7.83
CA LYS A 199 -28.13 -21.68 7.05
C LYS A 199 -27.42 -20.43 6.54
N VAL A 200 -28.15 -19.42 6.10
CA VAL A 200 -27.58 -18.12 5.69
C VAL A 200 -26.98 -17.40 6.89
N GLU A 201 -27.68 -17.35 8.03
CA GLU A 201 -27.15 -16.74 9.26
C GLU A 201 -25.89 -17.44 9.75
N ASN A 202 -25.84 -18.78 9.70
CA ASN A 202 -24.63 -19.53 10.02
C ASN A 202 -23.49 -19.25 9.02
N LEU A 203 -23.79 -19.16 7.72
CA LEU A 203 -22.81 -18.83 6.70
C LEU A 203 -22.30 -17.39 6.82
N GLU A 204 -23.14 -16.45 7.22
CA GLU A 204 -22.78 -15.05 7.49
C GLU A 204 -21.85 -14.95 8.71
N ASN A 205 -22.16 -15.66 9.79
CA ASN A 205 -21.30 -15.72 10.97
C ASN A 205 -19.96 -16.42 10.65
N GLU A 206 -19.97 -17.52 9.90
CA GLU A 206 -18.76 -18.21 9.46
C GLU A 206 -17.92 -17.32 8.53
N LEU A 207 -18.56 -16.52 7.68
CA LEU A 207 -17.86 -15.55 6.82
C LEU A 207 -17.19 -14.44 7.64
N ASP A 208 -17.89 -13.87 8.62
CA ASP A 208 -17.33 -12.85 9.53
C ASP A 208 -16.11 -13.40 10.30
N GLU A 209 -16.19 -14.62 10.83
CA GLU A 209 -15.06 -15.28 11.50
C GLU A 209 -13.87 -15.51 10.55
N LYS A 210 -14.14 -15.91 9.29
CA LYS A 210 -13.10 -16.11 8.27
C LYS A 210 -12.48 -14.81 7.78
N GLU A 211 -13.23 -13.71 7.77
CA GLU A 211 -12.71 -12.37 7.47
C GLU A 211 -11.75 -11.90 8.56
N ASP A 212 -12.10 -12.10 9.84
CA ASP A 212 -11.22 -11.82 10.98
C ASP A 212 -9.96 -12.70 10.96
N GLU A 213 -10.07 -14.00 10.68
CA GLU A 213 -8.93 -14.89 10.50
C GLU A 213 -8.01 -14.43 9.37
N ASN A 214 -8.57 -14.04 8.22
CA ASN A 214 -7.82 -13.52 7.08
C ASN A 214 -7.10 -12.21 7.41
N TYR A 215 -7.73 -11.32 8.19
CA TYR A 215 -7.09 -10.10 8.67
C TYR A 215 -5.86 -10.41 9.52
N GLN A 216 -5.97 -11.35 10.45
CA GLN A 216 -4.86 -11.79 11.30
C GLN A 216 -3.75 -12.47 10.48
N LEU A 217 -4.12 -13.34 9.53
CA LEU A 217 -3.18 -14.02 8.64
C LEU A 217 -2.42 -13.02 7.76
N ASN A 218 -3.10 -12.04 7.15
CA ASN A 218 -2.46 -10.99 6.37
C ASN A 218 -1.49 -10.15 7.21
N GLY A 219 -1.81 -9.90 8.48
CA GLY A 219 -0.89 -9.28 9.43
C GLY A 219 0.38 -10.11 9.67
N LYS A 220 0.24 -11.44 9.77
CA LYS A 220 1.38 -12.37 9.90
C LYS A 220 2.20 -12.46 8.61
N ILE A 221 1.55 -12.53 7.45
CA ILE A 221 2.20 -12.57 6.13
C ILE A 221 3.09 -11.33 5.96
N LYS A 222 2.58 -10.13 6.23
CA LYS A 222 3.38 -8.89 6.13
C LYS A 222 4.62 -8.89 7.03
N LYS A 223 4.55 -9.51 8.21
CA LYS A 223 5.73 -9.65 9.08
C LYS A 223 6.73 -10.64 8.49
N LEU A 224 6.26 -11.79 8.02
CA LEU A 224 7.12 -12.80 7.38
C LEU A 224 7.77 -12.28 6.10
N GLU A 225 7.05 -11.52 5.27
CA GLU A 225 7.61 -10.88 4.07
C GLU A 225 8.75 -9.91 4.41
N LYS A 226 8.59 -9.15 5.49
CA LYS A 226 9.64 -8.27 6.01
C LYS A 226 10.85 -9.07 6.49
N ASP A 227 10.64 -10.16 7.22
CA ASP A 227 11.72 -11.01 7.71
C ASP A 227 12.47 -11.70 6.56
N ILE A 228 11.75 -12.19 5.55
CA ILE A 228 12.33 -12.76 4.32
C ILE A 228 13.16 -11.70 3.57
N SER A 229 12.68 -10.46 3.49
CA SER A 229 13.42 -9.37 2.87
C SER A 229 14.76 -9.14 3.57
N ILE A 230 14.77 -9.14 4.91
CA ILE A 230 15.98 -8.96 5.72
C ILE A 230 16.95 -10.14 5.51
N GLN A 231 16.44 -11.37 5.57
CA GLN A 231 17.28 -12.57 5.36
C GLN A 231 17.88 -12.62 3.96
N ASN A 232 17.15 -12.18 2.93
CA ASN A 232 17.66 -12.14 1.56
C ASN A 232 18.82 -11.13 1.41
N GLU A 233 18.76 -9.99 2.11
CA GLU A 233 19.88 -9.04 2.16
C GLU A 233 21.11 -9.69 2.82
N GLU A 234 20.94 -10.37 3.95
CA GLU A 234 22.04 -11.08 4.64
C GLU A 234 22.66 -12.17 3.76
N ILE A 235 21.84 -12.98 3.09
CA ILE A 235 22.29 -14.02 2.16
C ILE A 235 23.09 -13.39 1.00
N SER A 236 22.64 -12.25 0.48
CA SER A 236 23.36 -11.54 -0.58
C SER A 236 24.74 -11.10 -0.12
N GLN A 237 24.85 -10.55 1.09
CA GLN A 237 26.13 -10.15 1.69
C GLN A 237 27.06 -11.36 1.89
N LEU A 238 26.55 -12.46 2.45
CA LEU A 238 27.32 -13.70 2.68
C LEU A 238 27.82 -14.31 1.37
N LYS A 239 27.00 -14.34 0.32
CA LYS A 239 27.41 -14.80 -1.02
C LYS A 239 28.60 -14.00 -1.54
N SER A 240 28.56 -12.66 -1.41
CA SER A 240 29.69 -11.81 -1.81
C SER A 240 30.98 -12.13 -1.04
N PHE A 241 30.85 -12.49 0.24
CA PHE A 241 31.97 -12.80 1.10
C PHE A 241 32.59 -14.15 0.74
N ILE A 242 31.77 -15.17 0.52
CA ILE A 242 32.21 -16.49 0.03
C ILE A 242 32.96 -16.32 -1.29
N GLU A 243 32.44 -15.53 -2.23
CA GLU A 243 33.10 -15.32 -3.52
C GLU A 243 34.50 -14.71 -3.37
N LYS A 244 34.67 -13.75 -2.45
CA LYS A 244 35.97 -13.16 -2.10
C LYS A 244 36.91 -14.21 -1.48
N LEU A 245 36.41 -15.05 -0.56
CA LEU A 245 37.20 -16.12 0.05
C LEU A 245 37.63 -17.17 -0.98
N THR A 246 36.75 -17.60 -1.86
CA THR A 246 37.04 -18.56 -2.93
C THR A 246 38.14 -18.04 -3.86
N LYS A 247 38.11 -16.74 -4.22
CA LYS A 247 39.18 -16.10 -4.99
C LYS A 247 40.53 -16.15 -4.25
N LYS A 248 40.55 -15.88 -2.94
CA LYS A 248 41.76 -15.99 -2.11
C LYS A 248 42.27 -17.43 -2.02
N PHE A 249 41.38 -18.39 -1.79
CA PHE A 249 41.72 -19.80 -1.71
C PHE A 249 42.33 -20.32 -3.01
N ASN A 250 41.74 -19.97 -4.17
CA ASN A 250 42.28 -20.36 -5.47
C ASN A 250 43.68 -19.77 -5.72
N LYS A 251 43.93 -18.52 -5.34
CA LYS A 251 45.28 -17.92 -5.39
C LYS A 251 46.27 -18.72 -4.55
N LEU A 252 45.88 -19.08 -3.32
CA LEU A 252 46.73 -19.84 -2.40
C LEU A 252 47.00 -21.27 -2.94
N LYS A 253 45.97 -21.96 -3.44
CA LYS A 253 46.07 -23.28 -4.07
C LYS A 253 47.05 -23.26 -5.25
N ASN A 254 46.96 -22.25 -6.11
CA ASN A 254 47.87 -22.09 -7.25
C ASN A 254 49.31 -21.84 -6.81
N ALA A 255 49.52 -21.03 -5.77
CA ALA A 255 50.84 -20.80 -5.18
C ALA A 255 51.43 -22.09 -4.59
N TYR A 256 50.61 -22.88 -3.87
CA TYR A 256 51.00 -24.16 -3.30
C TYR A 256 51.33 -25.21 -4.37
N GLN A 257 50.55 -25.32 -5.45
CA GLN A 257 50.84 -26.22 -6.57
C GLN A 257 52.15 -25.85 -7.30
N LYS A 258 52.45 -24.56 -7.45
CA LYS A 258 53.75 -24.11 -7.99
C LYS A 258 54.92 -24.53 -7.07
N LEU A 259 54.76 -24.39 -5.76
CA LEU A 259 55.76 -24.84 -4.78
C LEU A 259 56.00 -26.34 -4.84
N LEU A 260 54.94 -27.16 -4.97
CA LEU A 260 55.05 -28.61 -5.11
C LEU A 260 55.79 -29.02 -6.39
N LYS A 261 55.48 -28.42 -7.54
CA LYS A 261 56.20 -28.66 -8.81
C LYS A 261 57.69 -28.31 -8.70
N ASN A 262 58.02 -27.24 -7.98
CA ASN A 262 59.41 -26.86 -7.75
C ASN A 262 60.13 -27.81 -6.77
N LYS A 263 59.39 -28.50 -5.88
CA LYS A 263 59.95 -29.47 -4.93
C LYS A 263 60.19 -30.86 -5.57
N THR A 264 59.40 -31.25 -6.57
CA THR A 264 59.62 -32.47 -7.38
C THR A 264 60.80 -32.38 -8.35
N ASN A 265 61.33 -31.18 -8.61
CA ASN A 265 62.52 -30.98 -9.47
C ASN A 265 63.85 -30.91 -8.69
N LYS A 266 63.97 -31.65 -7.58
CA LYS A 266 65.27 -31.81 -6.91
C LYS A 266 65.37 -33.13 -6.13
N SER A 267 65.57 -34.21 -6.88
CA SER A 267 66.32 -35.38 -6.41
C SER A 267 67.59 -35.43 -7.26
N ILE A 268 68.74 -35.12 -6.64
CA ILE A 268 70.07 -35.22 -7.26
C ILE A 268 70.45 -36.69 -7.54
N LEU A 269 69.67 -37.64 -7.01
CA LEU A 269 69.96 -39.08 -7.08
C LEU A 269 69.51 -39.74 -8.39
N ASP A 270 68.60 -39.10 -9.14
CA ASP A 270 68.03 -39.71 -10.36
C ASP A 270 68.83 -39.36 -11.64
N GLU A 271 69.82 -38.46 -11.56
CA GLU A 271 70.68 -38.05 -12.68
C GLU A 271 72.10 -38.68 -12.64
N ILE A 272 72.39 -39.52 -11.65
CA ILE A 272 73.70 -40.18 -11.54
C ILE A 272 73.64 -41.52 -12.27
N GLU A 273 74.24 -41.59 -13.46
CA GLU A 273 74.58 -42.87 -14.10
C GLU A 273 75.59 -43.60 -13.23
N LEU A 274 75.14 -44.65 -12.53
CA LEU A 274 76.02 -45.52 -11.76
C LEU A 274 76.87 -46.36 -12.72
N PRO A 275 78.20 -46.35 -12.61
CA PRO A 275 79.06 -47.13 -13.49
C PRO A 275 78.86 -48.63 -13.26
N GLU A 276 78.88 -49.43 -14.33
CA GLU A 276 78.89 -50.89 -14.22
C GLU A 276 80.15 -51.36 -13.48
N LEU A 277 79.94 -51.92 -12.29
CA LEU A 277 81.01 -52.51 -11.49
C LEU A 277 81.32 -53.90 -12.03
N THR A 278 82.48 -54.03 -12.69
CA THR A 278 83.06 -55.34 -13.04
C THR A 278 84.24 -55.64 -12.12
N ILE A 279 84.56 -56.93 -11.94
CA ILE A 279 85.73 -57.39 -11.15
C ILE A 279 87.07 -56.78 -11.61
N TYR A 280 87.12 -56.24 -12.84
CA TYR A 280 88.31 -55.60 -13.40
C TYR A 280 88.50 -54.15 -12.92
N ASN A 281 87.46 -53.50 -12.40
CA ASN A 281 87.47 -52.12 -11.90
C ASN A 281 87.84 -52.02 -10.40
N HIS A 282 88.24 -53.13 -9.77
CA HIS A 282 88.69 -53.13 -8.38
C HIS A 282 90.12 -52.56 -8.28
N PRO A 283 90.40 -51.59 -7.37
CA PRO A 283 91.69 -50.89 -7.28
C PRO A 283 92.90 -51.81 -6.95
N ASP A 284 92.65 -53.03 -6.48
CA ASP A 284 93.68 -54.05 -6.25
C ASP A 284 93.86 -55.05 -7.41
N ASN A 285 93.28 -54.79 -8.58
CA ASN A 285 93.51 -55.61 -9.76
C ASN A 285 95.00 -55.56 -10.18
N PRO A 286 95.74 -56.69 -10.13
CA PRO A 286 97.19 -56.73 -10.33
C PRO A 286 97.65 -56.32 -11.74
N GLU A 287 96.77 -56.30 -12.74
CA GLU A 287 97.10 -55.81 -14.10
C GLU A 287 97.29 -54.29 -14.18
N ILE A 288 96.58 -53.52 -13.34
CA ILE A 288 96.69 -52.05 -13.30
C ILE A 288 98.04 -51.62 -12.69
N LYS A 289 98.55 -52.37 -11.69
CA LYS A 289 99.86 -52.10 -11.06
C LYS A 289 101.07 -52.42 -11.98
N LYS A 290 100.93 -53.29 -12.99
CA LYS A 290 102.00 -53.57 -13.97
C LYS A 290 102.16 -52.46 -15.04
N LYS A 291 101.08 -51.78 -15.44
CA LYS A 291 101.13 -50.67 -16.43
C LYS A 291 101.79 -49.39 -15.92
N LEU A 292 101.84 -49.17 -14.60
CA LEU A 292 102.42 -47.96 -13.98
C LEU A 292 103.95 -48.03 -13.79
N LYS A 293 104.56 -49.24 -13.75
CA LYS A 293 106.02 -49.38 -13.59
C LYS A 293 106.83 -49.27 -14.89
N ASN A 294 106.21 -49.44 -16.06
CA ASN A 294 106.93 -49.49 -17.35
C ASN A 294 106.90 -48.18 -18.17
N LYS A 295 106.40 -47.06 -17.63
CA LYS A 295 106.32 -45.78 -18.36
C LYS A 295 107.42 -44.74 -18.05
N ASN A 296 108.33 -45.02 -17.11
CA ASN A 296 109.46 -44.13 -16.80
C ASN A 296 110.82 -44.80 -17.04
N ARG A 297 111.23 -44.90 -18.30
CA ARG A 297 112.66 -44.92 -18.66
C ARG A 297 112.84 -44.32 -20.07
N PRO A 298 113.54 -43.17 -20.21
CA PRO A 298 113.95 -42.66 -21.51
C PRO A 298 115.16 -43.43 -22.06
N SER A 299 115.12 -43.63 -23.38
CA SER A 299 116.10 -44.11 -24.39
C SER A 299 117.53 -44.52 -23.98
N MET A 300 117.96 -45.70 -24.48
CA MET A 300 119.01 -45.87 -25.51
C MET A 300 118.80 -47.19 -26.23
#